data_AF-A0A2D0I561-F1
#
_entry.id   AF-A0A2D0I561-F1
#
_cell.length_a   1.000
_cell.length_b   1.000
_cell.length_c   1.000
_cell.angle_alpha   90.00
_cell.angle_beta   90.00
_cell.angle_gamma   90.00
#
_symmetry.space_group_name_H-M   'P 1'
#
loop_
_entity.id
_entity.type
_entity.pdbx_description
1 polymer ?
#
loop_
_entity_poly.entity_id
_entity_poly.type
_entity_poly.pdbx_seq_one_letter_code
_entity_poly.pdbx_strand_id
1 'polypeptide(L)' 'MLTSSSDAYDRQHVMKRLIDISTEHMVVAYRAKMTNYEILLCQEISSIGNISLLEVLEKMADYKQTSEFLLYKKDFIFI' A
#
# COMPACT_ATOMS: atom_id res chain seq x y z
N MET A 1 10.65 29.34 -5.72
CA MET A 1 11.09 28.01 -6.20
C MET A 1 11.76 27.26 -5.05
N LEU A 2 11.00 26.62 -4.15
CA LEU A 2 11.53 25.87 -2.99
C LEU A 2 10.96 24.43 -2.89
N THR A 3 10.21 23.97 -3.89
CA THR A 3 9.43 22.71 -3.81
C THR A 3 10.24 21.46 -4.19
N SER A 4 11.34 21.60 -4.93
CA SER A 4 12.11 20.46 -5.44
C SER A 4 12.83 19.67 -4.34
N SER A 5 13.26 20.33 -3.26
CA SER A 5 13.99 19.70 -2.15
C SER A 5 13.07 18.89 -1.23
N SER A 6 11.82 19.34 -1.04
CA SER A 6 10.80 18.67 -0.22
C SER A 6 10.34 17.37 -0.88
N ASP A 7 10.02 17.40 -2.18
CA ASP A 7 9.57 16.23 -2.94
C ASP A 7 10.65 15.14 -3.06
N ALA A 8 11.92 15.53 -3.04
CA ALA A 8 13.03 14.58 -3.07
C ALA A 8 13.20 13.88 -1.70
N TYR A 9 13.03 14.65 -0.62
CA TYR A 9 13.07 14.15 0.75
C TYR A 9 11.93 13.16 1.03
N ASP A 10 10.70 13.50 0.64
CA ASP A 10 9.53 12.64 0.85
C ASP A 10 9.64 11.32 0.08
N ARG A 11 10.16 11.36 -1.15
CA ARG A 11 10.41 10.14 -1.94
C ARG A 11 11.46 9.22 -1.31
N GLN A 12 12.54 9.78 -0.75
CA GLN A 12 13.53 8.98 -0.03
C GLN A 12 12.95 8.35 1.23
N HIS A 13 12.12 9.08 1.97
CA HIS A 13 11.49 8.58 3.19
C HIS A 13 10.50 7.44 2.89
N VAL A 14 9.66 7.61 1.87
CA VAL A 14 8.75 6.57 1.37
C VAL A 14 9.52 5.33 0.92
N MET A 15 10.60 5.52 0.15
CA MET A 15 11.41 4.40 -0.33
C MET A 15 12.05 3.62 0.83
N LYS A 16 12.54 4.32 1.85
CA LYS A 16 13.12 3.68 3.05
C LYS A 16 12.08 2.79 3.75
N ARG A 17 10.86 3.32 3.97
CA ARG A 17 9.77 2.54 4.59
C ARG A 17 9.40 1.29 3.79
N LEU A 18 9.44 1.37 2.46
CA LEU A 18 9.16 0.23 1.59
C LEU A 18 10.28 -0.81 1.60
N ILE A 19 11.54 -0.38 1.72
CA ILE A 19 12.70 -1.30 1.84
C ILE A 19 12.64 -2.11 3.14
N ASP A 20 12.10 -1.54 4.21
CA ASP A 20 11.97 -2.22 5.50
C ASP A 20 10.90 -3.34 5.49
N ILE A 21 10.12 -3.47 4.41
CA ILE A 21 9.11 -4.53 4.26
C ILE A 21 9.77 -5.82 3.81
N SER A 22 9.47 -6.92 4.50
CA SER A 22 9.99 -8.24 4.15
C SER A 22 9.60 -8.66 2.72
N THR A 23 10.45 -9.48 2.09
CA THR A 23 10.19 -10.00 0.74
C THR A 23 8.86 -10.76 0.66
N GLU A 24 8.50 -11.50 1.69
CA GLU A 24 7.23 -12.26 1.75
C GLU A 24 6.01 -11.34 1.67
N HIS A 25 5.99 -10.27 2.47
CA HIS A 25 4.93 -9.27 2.41
C HIS A 25 4.84 -8.61 1.03
N MET A 26 5.99 -8.34 0.39
CA MET A 26 6.04 -7.76 -0.97
C MET A 26 5.49 -8.71 -2.03
N VAL A 27 5.68 -10.03 -1.88
CA VAL A 27 5.09 -11.03 -2.79
C VAL A 27 3.56 -11.00 -2.73
N VAL A 28 2.99 -10.93 -1.52
CA VAL A 28 1.52 -10.84 -1.33
C VAL A 28 0.99 -9.55 -1.96
N ALA A 29 1.60 -8.41 -1.62
CA ALA A 29 1.22 -7.11 -2.15
C ALA A 29 1.29 -7.06 -3.69
N TYR A 30 2.34 -7.64 -4.28
CA TYR A 30 2.51 -7.71 -5.72
C TYR A 30 1.43 -8.55 -6.39
N ARG A 31 1.12 -9.74 -5.86
CA ARG A 31 0.05 -10.62 -6.38
C ARG A 31 -1.31 -9.93 -6.34
N ALA A 32 -1.58 -9.18 -5.29
CA ALA A 32 -2.80 -8.39 -5.12
C ALA A 32 -2.82 -7.07 -5.92
N LYS A 33 -1.76 -6.76 -6.68
CA LYS A 33 -1.60 -5.51 -7.44
C LYS A 33 -1.81 -4.27 -6.55
N MET A 34 -1.24 -4.30 -5.35
CA MET A 34 -1.26 -3.15 -4.45
C MET A 34 -0.29 -2.08 -4.91
N THR A 35 -0.70 -0.83 -4.79
CA THR A 35 0.15 0.34 -4.96
C THR A 35 1.03 0.54 -3.72
N ASN A 36 2.15 1.25 -3.86
CA ASN A 36 2.99 1.62 -2.73
C ASN A 36 2.20 2.34 -1.63
N TYR A 37 1.22 3.16 -2.02
CA TYR A 37 0.33 3.83 -1.09
C TYR A 37 -0.49 2.84 -0.24
N GLU A 38 -1.14 1.86 -0.88
CA GLU A 38 -1.92 0.83 -0.19
C GLU A 38 -1.03 -0.03 0.73
N ILE A 39 0.19 -0.33 0.32
CA ILE A 39 1.17 -1.08 1.13
C ILE A 39 1.53 -0.30 2.40
N LEU A 40 1.83 0.99 2.28
CA LEU A 40 2.13 1.84 3.44
C LEU A 40 0.92 2.01 4.36
N LEU A 41 -0.29 2.09 3.79
CA LEU A 41 -1.54 2.12 4.56
C LEU A 41 -1.71 0.82 5.37
N CYS A 42 -1.44 -0.34 4.78
CA CYS A 42 -1.47 -1.63 5.48
C CYS A 42 -0.44 -1.68 6.61
N GLN A 43 0.75 -1.11 6.40
CA GLN A 43 1.78 -0.99 7.44
C GLN A 43 1.32 -0.12 8.60
N GLU A 44 0.65 1.00 8.32
CA GLU A 44 0.09 1.89 9.34
C GLU A 44 -1.04 1.21 10.12
N ILE A 45 -1.96 0.52 9.44
CA ILE A 45 -3.03 -0.26 10.07
C ILE A 45 -2.46 -1.36 10.96
N SER A 46 -1.44 -2.08 10.49
CA SER A 46 -0.73 -3.10 11.27
C SER A 46 -0.13 -2.52 12.54
N SER A 47 0.54 -1.36 12.44
CA SER A 47 1.14 -0.67 13.57
C SER A 47 0.11 -0.14 14.57
N ILE A 48 -1.02 0.41 14.10
CA ILE A 48 -2.08 0.97 14.95
C ILE A 48 -2.86 -0.14 15.64
N GLY A 49 -3.22 -1.18 14.89
CA GLY A 49 -4.01 -2.30 15.38
C GLY A 49 -3.22 -3.32 16.18
N ASN A 50 -1.88 -3.21 16.21
CA ASN A 50 -0.98 -4.22 16.77
C ASN A 50 -1.27 -5.63 16.24
N ILE A 51 -1.51 -5.72 14.93
CA ILE A 51 -1.83 -6.95 14.19
C ILE A 51 -0.74 -7.23 13.17
N SER A 52 -0.58 -8.49 12.78
CA SER A 52 0.42 -8.90 11.80
C SER A 52 0.23 -8.18 10.47
N LEU A 53 1.32 -7.61 9.92
CA LEU A 53 1.29 -6.98 8.60
C LEU A 53 0.85 -7.97 7.52
N LEU A 54 1.28 -9.24 7.62
CA LEU A 54 0.86 -10.29 6.70
C LEU A 54 -0.67 -10.45 6.69
N GLU A 55 -1.30 -10.49 7.86
CA GLU A 55 -2.76 -10.62 7.99
C GLU A 55 -3.49 -9.42 7.37
N VAL A 56 -2.97 -8.20 7.58
CA VAL A 56 -3.55 -6.99 6.97
C VAL A 56 -3.44 -7.03 5.45
N LEU A 57 -2.28 -7.44 4.93
CA LEU A 57 -2.04 -7.56 3.50
C LEU A 57 -2.92 -8.64 2.85
N GLU A 58 -3.13 -9.78 3.52
CA GLU A 58 -4.03 -10.82 3.03
C GLU A 58 -5.48 -10.33 2.99
N LYS A 59 -5.96 -9.67 4.05
CA LYS A 59 -7.31 -9.08 4.05
C LYS A 59 -7.50 -8.02 2.97
N MET A 60 -6.49 -7.18 2.75
CA MET A 60 -6.54 -6.20 1.65
C MET A 60 -6.51 -6.88 0.29
N ALA A 61 -5.75 -7.97 0.12
CA ALA A 61 -5.75 -8.76 -1.10
C ALA A 61 -7.13 -9.36 -1.40
N ASP A 62 -7.80 -9.92 -0.38
CA ASP A 62 -9.15 -10.46 -0.49
C ASP A 62 -10.16 -9.35 -0.83
N TYR A 63 -10.07 -8.20 -0.15
CA TYR A 63 -10.90 -7.03 -0.44
C TYR A 63 -10.79 -6.59 -1.91
N LYS A 64 -9.57 -6.58 -2.47
CA LYS A 64 -9.36 -6.18 -3.87
C LYS A 64 -9.94 -7.16 -4.90
N GLN A 65 -10.32 -8.37 -4.48
CA GLN A 65 -11.02 -9.34 -5.32
C GLN A 65 -12.55 -9.21 -5.22
N THR A 66 -13.06 -8.41 -4.28
CA THR A 66 -14.51 -8.21 -4.12
C THR A 66 -15.11 -7.47 -5.30
N SER A 67 -16.37 -7.80 -5.63
CA SER A 67 -17.13 -7.12 -6.67
C SER A 67 -17.27 -5.62 -6.39
N GLU A 68 -17.45 -5.23 -5.13
CA GLU A 68 -17.54 -3.83 -4.71
C GLU A 68 -16.30 -3.03 -5.09
N PHE A 69 -15.11 -3.55 -4.77
CA PHE A 69 -13.86 -2.90 -5.14
C PHE A 69 -13.68 -2.83 -6.65
N LEU A 70 -14.00 -3.91 -7.38
CA LEU A 70 -13.88 -3.94 -8.84
C LEU A 70 -14.84 -2.95 -9.52
N LEU A 71 -16.06 -2.81 -9.01
CA LEU A 71 -17.04 -1.84 -9.48
C LEU A 71 -16.58 -0.41 -9.20
N TYR A 72 -16.17 -0.11 -7.96
CA TYR A 72 -15.62 1.20 -7.60
C TYR A 72 -14.44 1.57 -8.51
N LYS A 73 -13.52 0.63 -8.73
CA LYS A 73 -12.37 0.84 -9.60
C LYS A 73 -12.79 1.16 -11.03
N LYS A 74 -13.81 0.46 -11.56
CA LYS A 74 -14.29 0.67 -12.93
C LYS A 74 -15.00 2.02 -13.10
N ASP A 75 -15.77 2.42 -12.10
CA ASP A 75 -16.65 3.58 -12.20
C ASP A 75 -15.92 4.91 -11.89
N PHE A 76 -14.80 4.86 -11.15
CA PHE A 76 -14.16 6.08 -10.62
C PHE A 76 -12.68 6.28 -10.99
N ILE A 77 -11.99 5.34 -11.64
CA ILE A 77 -10.56 5.54 -12.03
C ILE A 77 -10.36 6.54 -13.18
N PHE A 78 -11.40 6.86 -13.95
CA PHE A 78 -11.30 7.73 -15.13
C PHE A 78 -11.71 9.20 -14.88
N ILE A 79 -11.85 9.60 -13.62
CA ILE A 79 -12.12 11.00 -13.21
C ILE A 79 -10.82 11.62 -12.72
#